data_AF-A0A7X7JQY3-F1
#
_entry.id   AF-A0A7X7JQY3-F1
#
_cell.length_a   1.000
_cell.length_b   1.000
_cell.length_c   1.000
_cell.angle_alpha   90.00
_cell.angle_beta   90.00
_cell.angle_gamma   90.00
#
_symmetry.space_group_name_H-M   'P 1'
#
loop_
_entity.id
_entity.type
_entity.pdbx_description
1 polymer ?
#
loop_
_entity_poly.entity_id
_entity_poly.type
_entity_poly.pdbx_seq_one_letter_code
_entity_poly.pdbx_strand_id
1 'polypeptide(L)'
;MLKSLCGLLVALMLAVVGCGGGDGPSATTPSSGPSAGDSAFGKTTPPATTSGDDFDEQPWTPQPTTPAPTTPAPTTPTNPFTSPPTTTPTTPTTPTAPAGANRVPQVAGISLDPSSTTVPMNGTVRLTVNASDPDGDVLQYVWAANGGSFDSSDGSRAVWRAPQLTGSFTVTVMVSDGKGGSTPAQQSFTVVTNNSPVINSFTLSATSVGPGGSVIASGAASDPDGDPVTYKWSADGGTITGAGQNVTWVAPQAKPGEKSEFSIQLKVEDGKGGVAQKANTVTIVFGYVTETFNVVPAATGTVIRNGGSDATRTRAGDDATNESFRAFWTFNLGKVKSSDVTQATLKFTHKQTVGDPFHLENLQLGLGGIRVWIVRYDPTKLPRYGTETITEVQELFVEELAGEPLRQSPGTYDITQYVQRIGQNMATDDYVQLMVGFQKNTQNDNMEDSMEWSSAAITVTYAPV
;
A
#
# COMPACT_ATOMS: atom_id res chain seq x y z
N MET A 1 -27.53 -26.42 -24.99
CA MET A 1 -27.85 -26.78 -26.39
C MET A 1 -27.98 -25.50 -27.21
N LEU A 2 -27.58 -25.58 -28.47
CA LEU A 2 -27.62 -24.58 -29.55
C LEU A 2 -26.48 -23.54 -29.64
N LYS A 3 -25.79 -23.65 -30.78
CA LYS A 3 -24.71 -22.87 -31.37
C LYS A 3 -25.27 -21.61 -32.03
N SER A 4 -24.44 -20.58 -32.23
CA SER A 4 -24.36 -19.94 -33.55
C SER A 4 -23.00 -19.29 -33.80
N LEU A 5 -22.58 -19.42 -35.05
CA LEU A 5 -21.30 -19.12 -35.67
C LEU A 5 -21.48 -17.94 -36.65
N CYS A 6 -20.36 -17.36 -37.10
CA CYS A 6 -20.20 -16.47 -38.28
C CYS A 6 -20.77 -15.05 -38.17
N GLY A 7 -20.17 -13.99 -38.73
CA GLY A 7 -19.06 -13.88 -39.67
C GLY A 7 -19.37 -12.83 -40.75
N LEU A 8 -18.49 -11.83 -40.86
CA LEU A 8 -18.02 -11.16 -42.09
C LEU A 8 -18.86 -10.09 -42.85
N LEU A 9 -18.13 -9.00 -43.18
CA LEU A 9 -18.03 -8.26 -44.46
C LEU A 9 -18.88 -6.98 -44.76
N VAL A 10 -18.14 -5.86 -44.83
CA VAL A 10 -18.07 -4.76 -45.82
C VAL A 10 -19.35 -4.30 -46.56
N ALA A 11 -19.60 -2.99 -46.54
CA ALA A 11 -20.13 -2.25 -47.69
C ALA A 11 -19.60 -0.81 -47.76
N LEU A 12 -19.02 -0.49 -48.92
CA LEU A 12 -18.58 0.80 -49.43
C LEU A 12 -19.80 1.56 -50.00
N MET A 13 -19.92 2.87 -49.80
CA MET A 13 -20.70 3.73 -50.71
C MET A 13 -20.04 5.10 -50.93
N LEU A 14 -20.11 5.51 -52.19
CA LEU A 14 -19.48 6.65 -52.85
C LEU A 14 -20.60 7.58 -53.36
N ALA A 15 -20.49 8.89 -53.14
CA ALA A 15 -21.13 10.00 -53.90
C ALA A 15 -20.64 11.32 -53.25
N VAL A 16 -19.75 12.16 -53.81
CA VAL A 16 -19.62 12.90 -55.09
C VAL A 16 -20.51 14.18 -55.17
N VAL A 17 -19.84 15.26 -55.62
CA VAL A 17 -20.28 16.64 -55.99
C VAL A 17 -20.39 17.65 -54.83
N GLY A 18 -19.76 18.83 -54.84
CA GLY A 18 -18.89 19.48 -55.82
C GLY A 18 -18.58 20.95 -55.47
N CYS A 19 -17.40 21.38 -55.90
CA CYS A 19 -17.10 22.65 -56.61
C CYS A 19 -16.92 24.00 -55.89
N GLY A 20 -15.83 24.67 -56.31
CA GLY A 20 -15.53 26.10 -56.16
C GLY A 20 -14.46 26.35 -55.08
N GLY A 21 -13.20 26.69 -55.35
CA GLY A 21 -12.63 27.49 -56.45
C GLY A 21 -12.28 28.88 -55.91
N GLY A 22 -11.01 29.30 -55.94
CA GLY A 22 -10.63 30.69 -55.68
C GLY A 22 -9.21 30.90 -55.14
N ASP A 23 -8.31 31.26 -56.06
CA ASP A 23 -6.91 31.62 -55.90
C ASP A 23 -6.61 32.85 -55.03
N GLY A 24 -5.42 32.82 -54.39
CA GLY A 24 -4.43 33.90 -54.59
C GLY A 24 -4.40 35.11 -53.65
N PRO A 25 -3.28 35.87 -53.66
CA PRO A 25 -2.56 36.26 -52.43
C PRO A 25 -2.44 37.78 -52.20
N SER A 26 -1.96 38.21 -51.03
CA SER A 26 -0.86 39.20 -50.85
C SER A 26 -0.86 39.90 -49.49
N ALA A 27 0.35 40.30 -49.13
CA ALA A 27 0.84 40.89 -47.89
C ALA A 27 0.25 42.26 -47.52
N THR A 28 0.44 42.68 -46.26
CA THR A 28 1.14 43.94 -45.88
C THR A 28 1.19 44.14 -44.36
N THR A 29 2.38 44.45 -43.84
CA THR A 29 2.64 45.20 -42.59
C THR A 29 2.43 46.71 -42.84
N PRO A 30 2.19 47.58 -41.83
CA PRO A 30 3.31 48.23 -41.11
C PRO A 30 3.02 48.62 -39.63
N SER A 31 4.03 49.27 -39.06
CA SER A 31 4.37 49.61 -37.68
C SER A 31 3.61 50.78 -37.01
N SER A 32 3.69 50.82 -35.67
CA SER A 32 3.91 52.04 -34.84
C SER A 32 4.16 51.68 -33.36
N GLY A 33 5.29 52.11 -32.76
CA GLY A 33 5.51 52.14 -31.29
C GLY A 33 5.17 53.53 -30.69
N PRO A 34 5.75 53.99 -29.56
CA PRO A 34 6.19 53.31 -28.32
C PRO A 34 5.60 53.99 -27.04
N SER A 35 5.82 53.45 -25.83
CA SER A 35 5.93 54.26 -24.59
C SER A 35 6.57 53.50 -23.42
N ALA A 36 7.13 54.27 -22.50
CA ALA A 36 8.21 54.03 -21.55
C ALA A 36 7.83 53.31 -20.24
N GLY A 37 8.86 52.88 -19.49
CA GLY A 37 8.73 52.59 -18.05
C GLY A 37 9.87 51.77 -17.43
N ASP A 38 11.08 52.31 -17.42
CA ASP A 38 12.22 51.83 -16.60
C ASP A 38 11.94 52.02 -15.09
N SER A 39 12.33 51.06 -14.23
CA SER A 39 13.25 51.31 -13.09
C SER A 39 13.43 50.12 -12.12
N ALA A 40 14.71 49.71 -12.03
CA ALA A 40 15.54 49.52 -10.85
C ALA A 40 15.26 48.44 -9.78
N PHE A 41 16.24 47.53 -9.72
CA PHE A 41 16.68 46.69 -8.61
C PHE A 41 16.88 47.46 -7.28
N GLY A 42 16.47 46.83 -6.17
CA GLY A 42 16.85 47.23 -4.82
C GLY A 42 16.80 46.05 -3.84
N LYS A 43 17.97 45.60 -3.38
CA LYS A 43 18.16 44.72 -2.21
C LYS A 43 17.73 45.46 -0.95
N THR A 44 16.96 44.83 -0.08
CA THR A 44 16.90 45.18 1.34
C THR A 44 16.75 43.93 2.22
N THR A 45 17.73 43.76 3.10
CA THR A 45 17.71 42.93 4.31
C THR A 45 16.75 43.51 5.35
N PRO A 46 16.05 42.69 6.16
CA PRO A 46 15.35 43.18 7.34
C PRO A 46 16.24 43.17 8.60
N PRO A 47 15.94 44.04 9.60
CA PRO A 47 16.83 44.33 10.71
C PRO A 47 16.63 43.42 11.93
N ALA A 48 17.66 43.45 12.79
CA ALA A 48 17.74 42.81 14.08
C ALA A 48 16.78 43.40 15.12
N THR A 49 16.26 42.53 15.99
CA THR A 49 15.71 42.89 17.30
C THR A 49 16.36 42.04 18.39
N THR A 50 16.88 42.74 19.37
CA THR A 50 17.48 42.34 20.65
C THR A 50 16.46 41.80 21.64
N SER A 51 16.76 40.64 22.26
CA SER A 51 16.43 40.31 23.65
C SER A 51 17.22 39.08 24.07
N GLY A 52 18.41 39.28 24.63
CA GLY A 52 19.17 38.24 25.31
C GLY A 52 18.73 38.26 26.77
N ASP A 53 17.86 37.31 27.14
CA ASP A 53 17.59 37.01 28.53
C ASP A 53 18.60 35.94 28.99
N ASP A 54 19.39 36.42 29.94
CA ASP A 54 20.38 35.77 30.77
C ASP A 54 19.68 34.75 31.70
N PHE A 55 19.96 33.46 31.51
CA PHE A 55 19.68 32.43 32.51
C PHE A 55 20.90 31.52 32.65
N ASP A 56 21.68 31.82 33.69
CA ASP A 56 22.72 30.98 34.27
C ASP A 56 22.25 29.53 34.44
N GLU A 57 22.87 28.61 33.72
CA GLU A 57 22.85 27.19 34.05
C GLU A 57 23.73 26.96 35.29
N GLN A 58 23.10 26.86 36.47
CA GLN A 58 23.73 26.22 37.62
C GLN A 58 23.50 24.70 37.58
N PRO A 59 24.57 23.88 37.74
CA PRO A 59 24.45 22.44 37.77
C PRO A 59 23.76 21.97 39.05
N TRP A 60 22.66 21.24 38.89
CA TRP A 60 21.95 20.53 39.96
C TRP A 60 22.88 19.51 40.62
N THR A 61 23.18 19.73 41.90
CA THR A 61 23.82 18.72 42.76
C THR A 61 22.74 17.76 43.28
N PRO A 62 22.98 16.45 43.30
CA PRO A 62 22.00 15.49 43.78
C PRO A 62 21.86 15.58 45.30
N GLN A 63 20.65 15.92 45.75
CA GLN A 63 20.28 15.92 47.16
C GLN A 63 20.21 14.47 47.68
N PRO A 64 20.77 14.14 48.86
CA PRO A 64 20.72 12.79 49.41
C PRO A 64 19.29 12.41 49.82
N THR A 65 18.82 11.27 49.30
CA THR A 65 17.53 10.66 49.65
C THR A 65 17.59 10.12 51.08
N THR A 66 16.82 10.71 51.98
CA THR A 66 16.50 10.16 53.30
C THR A 66 15.62 8.91 53.12
N PRO A 67 15.96 7.75 53.71
CA PRO A 67 15.13 6.56 53.60
C PRO A 67 13.85 6.70 54.44
N ALA A 68 12.73 6.25 53.86
CA ALA A 68 11.45 6.14 54.53
C ALA A 68 11.52 5.18 55.74
N PRO A 69 10.83 5.46 56.86
CA PRO A 69 10.79 4.56 58.01
C PRO A 69 10.03 3.28 57.65
N THR A 70 10.71 2.15 57.77
CA THR A 70 10.13 0.80 57.67
C THR A 70 9.20 0.55 58.85
N THR A 71 7.92 0.31 58.55
CA THR A 71 6.96 -0.20 59.52
C THR A 71 7.29 -1.67 59.84
N PRO A 72 7.47 -2.07 61.11
CA PRO A 72 7.71 -3.47 61.45
C PRO A 72 6.45 -4.30 61.24
N ALA A 73 6.63 -5.52 60.75
CA ALA A 73 5.60 -6.57 60.72
C ALA A 73 5.04 -6.83 62.13
N PRO A 74 3.74 -7.09 62.28
CA PRO A 74 3.17 -7.43 63.57
C PRO A 74 3.69 -8.80 64.02
N THR A 75 4.42 -8.80 65.13
CA THR A 75 4.83 -10.01 65.85
C THR A 75 3.61 -10.65 66.51
N THR A 76 3.46 -11.95 66.30
CA THR A 76 2.48 -12.80 66.98
C THR A 76 2.89 -12.98 68.44
N PRO A 77 2.09 -12.56 69.44
CA PRO A 77 2.27 -13.04 70.80
C PRO A 77 1.56 -14.39 70.95
N THR A 78 2.33 -15.47 70.99
CA THR A 78 1.92 -16.71 71.65
C THR A 78 1.85 -16.45 73.15
N ASN A 79 0.70 -16.67 73.77
CA ASN A 79 0.65 -16.97 75.21
C ASN A 79 -0.32 -18.14 75.48
N PRO A 80 0.08 -19.11 76.34
CA PRO A 80 -0.60 -20.37 76.52
C PRO A 80 -1.52 -20.32 77.73
N PHE A 81 -2.84 -20.48 77.56
CA PHE A 81 -3.70 -20.88 78.67
C PHE A 81 -4.83 -21.78 78.17
N THR A 82 -4.87 -22.95 78.79
CA THR A 82 -5.85 -24.01 78.70
C THR A 82 -7.25 -23.55 79.07
N SER A 83 -8.23 -24.08 78.33
CA SER A 83 -9.68 -23.89 78.51
C SER A 83 -10.18 -24.27 79.91
N PRO A 84 -11.00 -23.43 80.56
CA PRO A 84 -12.02 -23.86 81.51
C PRO A 84 -13.39 -24.03 80.83
N PRO A 85 -14.33 -24.77 81.45
CA PRO A 85 -15.51 -25.30 80.77
C PRO A 85 -16.56 -24.23 80.46
N THR A 86 -17.29 -24.50 79.39
CA THR A 86 -18.46 -23.80 78.87
C THR A 86 -19.50 -23.55 79.96
N THR A 87 -19.70 -22.28 80.33
CA THR A 87 -20.98 -21.81 80.85
C THR A 87 -21.56 -20.81 79.87
N THR A 88 -22.75 -21.15 79.37
CA THR A 88 -23.58 -20.33 78.49
C THR A 88 -23.75 -18.94 79.11
N PRO A 89 -23.32 -17.85 78.44
CA PRO A 89 -23.71 -16.51 78.82
C PRO A 89 -25.19 -16.35 78.44
N THR A 90 -26.07 -16.30 79.44
CA THR A 90 -27.42 -15.79 79.25
C THR A 90 -27.32 -14.37 78.72
N THR A 91 -27.73 -14.19 77.47
CA THR A 91 -27.90 -12.89 76.83
C THR A 91 -28.81 -12.03 77.70
N PRO A 92 -28.47 -10.75 77.96
CA PRO A 92 -29.41 -9.82 78.58
C PRO A 92 -30.65 -9.78 77.70
N THR A 93 -31.79 -10.20 78.23
CA THR A 93 -33.08 -10.06 77.55
C THR A 93 -33.33 -8.58 77.32
N THR A 94 -33.12 -8.12 76.09
CA THR A 94 -33.66 -6.86 75.58
C THR A 94 -35.16 -6.83 75.88
N PRO A 95 -35.72 -5.74 76.41
CA PRO A 95 -37.15 -5.67 76.72
C PRO A 95 -37.95 -6.03 75.47
N THR A 96 -38.70 -7.12 75.53
CA THR A 96 -39.61 -7.51 74.46
C THR A 96 -40.65 -6.41 74.34
N ALA A 97 -40.61 -5.68 73.22
CA ALA A 97 -41.66 -4.78 72.82
C ALA A 97 -43.00 -5.56 72.77
N PRO A 98 -44.15 -4.91 73.04
CA PRO A 98 -45.43 -5.59 73.13
C PRO A 98 -45.71 -6.39 71.85
N ALA A 99 -46.13 -7.64 71.99
CA ALA A 99 -46.66 -8.41 70.87
C ALA A 99 -47.84 -7.64 70.27
N GLY A 100 -47.68 -7.12 69.04
CA GLY A 100 -48.72 -6.38 68.32
C GLY A 100 -48.28 -5.08 67.63
N ALA A 101 -47.03 -4.63 67.75
CA ALA A 101 -46.53 -3.48 66.98
C ALA A 101 -45.83 -3.92 65.68
N ASN A 102 -46.26 -3.38 64.54
CA ASN A 102 -45.69 -3.60 63.21
C ASN A 102 -44.21 -3.17 63.15
N ARG A 103 -43.33 -3.99 62.57
CA ARG A 103 -41.91 -3.68 62.37
C ARG A 103 -41.69 -3.18 60.95
N VAL A 104 -40.82 -2.19 60.80
CA VAL A 104 -40.54 -1.61 59.48
C VAL A 104 -39.79 -2.60 58.57
N PRO A 105 -39.96 -2.50 57.24
CA PRO A 105 -39.19 -3.29 56.28
C PRO A 105 -37.68 -3.11 56.44
N GLN A 106 -36.90 -4.15 56.17
CA GLN A 106 -35.44 -4.12 56.18
C GLN A 106 -34.90 -4.17 54.75
N VAL A 107 -34.02 -3.24 54.37
CA VAL A 107 -33.35 -3.23 53.06
C VAL A 107 -31.90 -3.68 53.24
N ALA A 108 -31.52 -4.79 52.61
CA ALA A 108 -30.18 -5.35 52.63
C ALA A 108 -29.23 -4.64 51.63
N GLY A 109 -29.78 -4.03 50.56
CA GLY A 109 -29.02 -3.23 49.61
C GLY A 109 -29.66 -3.13 48.23
N ILE A 110 -29.01 -2.37 47.35
CA ILE A 110 -29.38 -2.22 45.94
C ILE A 110 -28.27 -2.85 45.09
N SER A 111 -28.62 -3.84 44.27
CA SER A 111 -27.73 -4.46 43.29
C SER A 111 -27.85 -3.74 41.94
N LEU A 112 -26.72 -3.57 41.25
CA LEU A 112 -26.60 -2.82 40.01
C LEU A 112 -26.15 -3.74 38.86
N ASP A 113 -26.80 -3.61 37.70
CA ASP A 113 -26.38 -4.22 36.44
C ASP A 113 -26.42 -3.16 35.32
N PRO A 114 -25.25 -2.70 34.81
CA PRO A 114 -23.89 -3.09 35.20
C PRO A 114 -23.52 -2.63 36.62
N SER A 115 -22.54 -3.28 37.25
CA SER A 115 -22.10 -3.00 38.63
C SER A 115 -21.24 -1.73 38.79
N SER A 116 -21.61 -0.66 38.09
CA SER A 116 -20.91 0.63 38.08
C SER A 116 -21.80 1.75 38.63
N THR A 117 -21.20 2.68 39.38
CA THR A 117 -21.85 3.92 39.81
C THR A 117 -21.56 5.09 38.88
N THR A 118 -20.70 4.92 37.88
CA THR A 118 -20.44 5.92 36.83
C THR A 118 -21.24 5.53 35.59
N VAL A 119 -22.03 6.47 35.07
CA VAL A 119 -22.96 6.23 33.96
C VAL A 119 -22.78 7.34 32.92
N PRO A 120 -22.60 7.03 31.63
CA PRO A 120 -22.58 8.08 30.62
C PRO A 120 -23.96 8.76 30.53
N MET A 121 -24.01 10.01 30.03
CA MET A 121 -25.28 10.67 29.71
C MET A 121 -26.19 9.71 28.91
N ASN A 122 -27.47 9.62 29.30
CA ASN A 122 -28.46 8.71 28.69
C ASN A 122 -28.18 7.20 28.82
N GLY A 123 -27.13 6.83 29.54
CA GLY A 123 -26.87 5.44 29.92
C GLY A 123 -27.96 4.90 30.84
N THR A 124 -28.15 3.58 30.83
CA THR A 124 -29.15 2.89 31.65
C THR A 124 -28.49 1.96 32.66
N VAL A 125 -29.02 1.90 33.88
CA VAL A 125 -28.62 0.95 34.91
C VAL A 125 -29.87 0.22 35.42
N ARG A 126 -29.79 -1.11 35.53
CA ARG A 126 -30.80 -1.92 36.20
C ARG A 126 -30.51 -1.96 37.68
N LEU A 127 -31.52 -1.64 38.49
CA LEU A 127 -31.46 -1.67 39.95
C LEU A 127 -32.36 -2.78 40.47
N THR A 128 -31.87 -3.56 41.42
CA THR A 128 -32.66 -4.57 42.16
C THR A 128 -32.51 -4.35 43.66
N VAL A 129 -33.62 -4.15 44.35
CA VAL A 129 -33.67 -3.92 45.80
C VAL A 129 -33.87 -5.25 46.50
N ASN A 130 -32.95 -5.57 47.40
CA ASN A 130 -33.09 -6.72 48.30
C ASN A 130 -33.69 -6.22 49.61
N ALA A 131 -34.99 -6.48 49.82
CA ALA A 131 -35.70 -6.08 51.03
C ALA A 131 -36.56 -7.23 51.57
N SER A 132 -36.76 -7.25 52.89
CA SER A 132 -37.59 -8.23 53.60
C SER A 132 -38.33 -7.57 54.74
N ASP A 133 -39.55 -8.01 55.00
CA ASP A 133 -40.32 -7.56 56.16
C ASP A 133 -40.19 -8.57 57.32
N PRO A 134 -39.85 -8.15 58.55
CA PRO A 134 -39.74 -9.05 59.69
C PRO A 134 -41.05 -9.73 60.10
N ASP A 135 -42.19 -9.13 59.81
CA ASP A 135 -43.55 -9.64 60.10
C ASP A 135 -44.12 -10.43 58.90
N GLY A 136 -43.42 -10.45 57.76
CA GLY A 136 -43.80 -11.19 56.56
C GLY A 136 -44.82 -10.44 55.69
N ASP A 137 -44.99 -9.14 55.90
CA ASP A 137 -45.91 -8.31 55.12
C ASP A 137 -45.44 -8.13 53.66
N VAL A 138 -46.41 -7.93 52.77
CA VAL A 138 -46.14 -7.72 51.34
C VAL A 138 -45.58 -6.32 51.12
N LEU A 139 -44.40 -6.25 50.51
CA LEU A 139 -43.70 -4.99 50.28
C LEU A 139 -44.16 -4.28 49.01
N GLN A 140 -44.31 -2.96 49.13
CA GLN A 140 -44.57 -2.03 48.03
C GLN A 140 -43.35 -1.14 47.82
N TYR A 141 -43.06 -0.81 46.56
CA TYR A 141 -41.85 -0.09 46.16
C TYR A 141 -42.22 1.14 45.35
N VAL A 142 -41.72 2.30 45.77
CA VAL A 142 -41.87 3.55 45.03
C VAL A 142 -40.49 4.10 44.68
N TRP A 143 -40.20 4.19 43.39
CA TRP A 143 -38.94 4.66 42.86
C TRP A 143 -39.00 6.15 42.54
N ALA A 144 -37.95 6.89 42.88
CA ALA A 144 -37.76 8.30 42.58
C ALA A 144 -36.28 8.55 42.25
N ALA A 145 -36.01 9.62 41.50
CA ALA A 145 -34.64 10.08 41.26
C ALA A 145 -34.62 11.61 41.25
N ASN A 146 -33.51 12.21 41.67
CA ASN A 146 -33.32 13.67 41.59
C ASN A 146 -32.92 14.15 40.16
N GLY A 147 -32.88 13.24 39.19
CA GLY A 147 -32.67 13.50 37.77
C GLY A 147 -32.73 12.22 36.95
N GLY A 148 -32.87 12.37 35.63
CA GLY A 148 -33.08 11.23 34.72
C GLY A 148 -34.53 10.76 34.66
N SER A 149 -34.73 9.54 34.18
CA SER A 149 -36.05 8.90 34.06
C SER A 149 -35.97 7.41 34.39
N PHE A 150 -37.11 6.77 34.62
CA PHE A 150 -37.19 5.31 34.71
C PHE A 150 -37.80 4.76 33.43
N ASP A 151 -37.06 3.92 32.72
CA ASP A 151 -37.56 3.18 31.56
C ASP A 151 -38.56 2.09 32.00
N SER A 152 -38.38 1.56 33.21
CA SER A 152 -39.33 0.70 33.89
C SER A 152 -39.14 0.75 35.41
N SER A 153 -40.21 0.51 36.16
CA SER A 153 -40.21 0.37 37.61
C SER A 153 -41.28 -0.66 38.00
N ASP A 154 -40.85 -1.88 38.31
CA ASP A 154 -41.72 -3.02 38.63
C ASP A 154 -41.29 -3.64 39.96
N GLY A 155 -42.03 -3.28 41.03
CA GLY A 155 -41.75 -3.72 42.39
C GLY A 155 -40.30 -3.45 42.80
N SER A 156 -39.58 -4.52 43.17
CA SER A 156 -38.20 -4.44 43.64
C SER A 156 -37.17 -4.12 42.55
N ARG A 157 -37.58 -3.99 41.28
CA ARG A 157 -36.70 -3.72 40.15
C ARG A 157 -37.03 -2.42 39.44
N ALA A 158 -36.01 -1.70 38.99
CA ALA A 158 -36.18 -0.54 38.12
C ALA A 158 -35.05 -0.45 37.10
N VAL A 159 -35.31 0.21 35.97
CA VAL A 159 -34.28 0.57 34.99
C VAL A 159 -34.22 2.09 34.95
N TRP A 160 -33.18 2.65 35.56
CA TRP A 160 -32.95 4.10 35.57
C TRP A 160 -32.12 4.51 34.36
N ARG A 161 -32.51 5.60 33.71
CA ARG A 161 -31.84 6.25 32.60
C ARG A 161 -31.27 7.58 33.07
N ALA A 162 -29.96 7.73 32.96
CA ALA A 162 -29.25 8.93 33.33
C ALA A 162 -29.72 10.14 32.48
N PRO A 163 -29.80 11.34 33.06
CA PRO A 163 -30.12 12.55 32.32
C PRO A 163 -29.01 12.88 31.30
N GLN A 164 -29.33 13.77 30.37
CA GLN A 164 -28.39 14.40 29.43
C GLN A 164 -27.61 15.54 30.12
N LEU A 165 -27.12 15.28 31.34
CA LEU A 165 -26.44 16.27 32.17
C LEU A 165 -25.42 15.56 33.06
N THR A 166 -24.18 16.07 33.09
CA THR A 166 -23.14 15.55 33.98
C THR A 166 -23.38 15.97 35.42
N GLY A 167 -23.02 15.13 36.38
CA GLY A 167 -23.11 15.44 37.81
C GLY A 167 -23.50 14.24 38.65
N SER A 168 -23.70 14.45 39.94
CA SER A 168 -24.16 13.40 40.85
C SER A 168 -25.68 13.35 40.93
N PHE A 169 -26.24 12.17 40.70
CA PHE A 169 -27.67 11.89 40.77
C PHE A 169 -27.93 10.75 41.75
N THR A 170 -29.04 10.81 42.46
CA THR A 170 -29.43 9.83 43.47
C THR A 170 -30.76 9.22 43.07
N VAL A 171 -30.77 7.90 42.98
CA VAL A 171 -31.98 7.08 42.86
C VAL A 171 -32.38 6.64 44.26
N THR A 172 -33.63 6.92 44.62
CA THR A 172 -34.24 6.55 45.89
C THR A 172 -35.35 5.55 45.66
N VAL A 173 -35.41 4.51 46.48
CA VAL A 173 -36.57 3.62 46.59
C VAL A 173 -37.14 3.74 47.99
N MET A 174 -38.46 3.88 48.08
CA MET A 174 -39.19 3.81 49.33
C MET A 174 -39.87 2.44 49.40
N VAL A 175 -39.51 1.64 50.40
CA VAL A 175 -40.07 0.29 50.62
C VAL A 175 -41.04 0.35 51.78
N SER A 176 -42.33 0.07 51.54
CA SER A 176 -43.38 0.09 52.58
C SER A 176 -44.05 -1.27 52.73
N ASP A 177 -44.44 -1.61 53.96
CA ASP A 177 -45.21 -2.80 54.32
C ASP A 177 -46.74 -2.62 54.18
N GLY A 178 -47.22 -1.42 53.88
CA GLY A 178 -48.66 -1.10 53.86
C GLY A 178 -49.35 -1.16 55.23
N LYS A 179 -48.58 -1.33 56.31
CA LYS A 179 -49.00 -1.38 57.73
C LYS A 179 -48.48 -0.19 58.54
N GLY A 180 -47.84 0.77 57.87
CA GLY A 180 -47.35 2.02 58.45
C GLY A 180 -45.85 2.06 58.64
N GLY A 181 -45.12 1.00 58.31
CA GLY A 181 -43.67 0.99 58.21
C GLY A 181 -43.18 1.34 56.80
N SER A 182 -42.07 2.06 56.74
CA SER A 182 -41.42 2.44 55.49
C SER A 182 -39.94 2.67 55.70
N THR A 183 -39.13 2.14 54.79
CA THR A 183 -37.67 2.23 54.84
C THR A 183 -37.15 2.74 53.48
N PRO A 184 -36.45 3.89 53.45
CA PRO A 184 -35.82 4.38 52.23
C PRO A 184 -34.48 3.67 51.98
N ALA A 185 -34.14 3.45 50.72
CA ALA A 185 -32.80 3.12 50.29
C ALA A 185 -32.39 4.00 49.11
N GLN A 186 -31.11 4.33 49.01
CA GLN A 186 -30.58 5.27 48.03
C GLN A 186 -29.35 4.70 47.34
N GLN A 187 -29.21 4.99 46.05
CA GLN A 187 -28.01 4.74 45.27
C GLN A 187 -27.60 6.03 44.57
N SER A 188 -26.37 6.47 44.78
CA SER A 188 -25.79 7.60 44.06
C SER A 188 -25.05 7.14 42.80
N PHE A 189 -25.19 7.91 41.73
CA PHE A 189 -24.54 7.75 40.45
C PHE A 189 -23.81 9.04 40.07
N THR A 190 -22.65 8.92 39.43
CA THR A 190 -21.98 10.03 38.78
C THR A 190 -22.21 9.91 37.28
N VAL A 191 -22.91 10.87 36.71
CA VAL A 191 -23.16 10.95 35.27
C VAL A 191 -22.04 11.73 34.61
N VAL A 192 -21.41 11.13 33.60
CA VAL A 192 -20.26 11.69 32.87
C VAL A 192 -20.56 11.78 31.37
N THR A 193 -19.76 12.57 30.66
CA THR A 193 -19.68 12.46 29.19
C THR A 193 -18.89 11.21 28.84
N ASN A 194 -19.30 10.49 27.80
CA ASN A 194 -18.48 9.44 27.20
C ASN A 194 -17.39 10.06 26.33
N ASN A 195 -16.14 9.77 26.62
CA ASN A 195 -15.00 10.16 25.81
C ASN A 195 -14.75 9.10 24.73
N SER A 196 -14.21 9.51 23.59
CA SER A 196 -13.80 8.53 22.58
C SER A 196 -12.48 7.86 22.98
N PRO A 197 -12.26 6.59 22.59
CA PRO A 197 -11.00 5.92 22.83
C PRO A 197 -9.86 6.63 22.10
N VAL A 198 -8.63 6.41 22.56
CA VAL A 198 -7.41 6.99 21.98
C VAL A 198 -6.54 5.89 21.41
N ILE A 199 -6.13 6.00 20.15
CA ILE A 199 -5.13 5.13 19.54
C ILE A 199 -3.73 5.65 19.91
N ASN A 200 -3.11 5.00 20.89
CA ASN A 200 -1.78 5.35 21.42
C ASN A 200 -0.66 5.01 20.42
N SER A 201 -0.79 3.91 19.68
CA SER A 201 0.16 3.53 18.64
C SER A 201 -0.52 2.75 17.51
N PHE A 202 0.02 2.92 16.30
CA PHE A 202 -0.27 2.09 15.14
C PHE A 202 1.03 1.95 14.36
N THR A 203 1.63 0.76 14.39
CA THR A 203 2.89 0.44 13.73
C THR A 203 2.70 -0.66 12.69
N LEU A 204 3.60 -0.66 11.70
CA LEU A 204 3.71 -1.68 10.66
C LEU A 204 5.11 -2.29 10.74
N SER A 205 5.22 -3.61 10.59
CA SER A 205 6.53 -4.29 10.59
C SER A 205 7.40 -3.93 9.39
N ALA A 206 6.79 -3.48 8.30
CA ALA A 206 7.44 -2.94 7.12
C ALA A 206 6.51 -1.93 6.43
N THR A 207 7.10 -0.92 5.79
CA THR A 207 6.37 0.06 4.97
C THR A 207 6.39 -0.30 3.48
N SER A 208 7.17 -1.31 3.10
CA SER A 208 7.18 -1.87 1.75
C SER A 208 7.38 -3.38 1.74
N VAL A 209 6.75 -4.05 0.76
CA VAL A 209 6.86 -5.50 0.53
C VAL A 209 6.80 -5.80 -0.97
N GLY A 210 7.26 -6.98 -1.39
CA GLY A 210 6.99 -7.47 -2.74
C GLY A 210 5.53 -7.92 -2.93
N PRO A 211 5.09 -8.21 -4.17
CA PRO A 211 3.78 -8.82 -4.43
C PRO A 211 3.57 -10.08 -3.58
N GLY A 212 2.41 -10.19 -2.93
CA GLY A 212 2.13 -11.30 -1.99
C GLY A 212 2.87 -11.27 -0.66
N GLY A 213 3.73 -10.28 -0.41
CA GLY A 213 4.42 -10.12 0.86
C GLY A 213 3.47 -9.76 2.00
N SER A 214 3.88 -10.06 3.23
CA SER A 214 3.06 -9.85 4.43
C SER A 214 3.64 -8.78 5.34
N VAL A 215 2.76 -8.00 5.97
CA VAL A 215 3.08 -7.01 6.99
C VAL A 215 2.27 -7.30 8.25
N ILE A 216 2.91 -7.22 9.42
CA ILE A 216 2.22 -7.24 10.71
C ILE A 216 1.82 -5.80 11.03
N ALA A 217 0.52 -5.58 11.23
CA ALA A 217 -0.03 -4.33 11.72
C ALA A 217 -0.38 -4.48 13.21
N SER A 218 0.14 -3.57 14.03
CA SER A 218 -0.01 -3.58 15.48
C SER A 218 -0.58 -2.27 15.98
N GLY A 219 -1.62 -2.33 16.82
CA GLY A 219 -2.26 -1.17 17.42
C GLY A 219 -2.37 -1.28 18.94
N ALA A 220 -2.12 -0.18 19.63
CA ALA A 220 -2.41 -0.02 21.05
C ALA A 220 -3.38 1.14 21.26
N ALA A 221 -4.40 0.95 22.11
CA ALA A 221 -5.42 1.94 22.36
C ALA A 221 -5.90 1.84 23.82
N SER A 222 -6.45 2.93 24.32
CA SER A 222 -7.01 3.03 25.67
C SER A 222 -8.20 3.96 25.65
N ASP A 223 -9.16 3.71 26.53
CA ASP A 223 -10.29 4.60 26.72
C ASP A 223 -10.09 5.48 27.98
N PRO A 224 -10.29 6.81 27.91
CA PRO A 224 -10.14 7.70 29.07
C PRO A 224 -11.09 7.38 30.24
N ASP A 225 -12.25 6.79 29.97
CA ASP A 225 -13.25 6.42 30.97
C ASP A 225 -13.02 5.00 31.52
N GLY A 226 -11.99 4.29 31.03
CA GLY A 226 -11.63 2.94 31.44
C GLY A 226 -12.47 1.84 30.78
N ASP A 227 -13.27 2.18 29.76
CA ASP A 227 -14.08 1.23 29.02
C ASP A 227 -13.22 0.26 28.19
N PRO A 228 -13.64 -1.02 28.05
CA PRO A 228 -12.94 -1.98 27.22
C PRO A 228 -13.06 -1.60 25.73
N VAL A 229 -11.92 -1.55 25.04
CA VAL A 229 -11.86 -1.18 23.62
C VAL A 229 -11.86 -2.38 22.68
N THR A 230 -12.55 -2.25 21.54
CA THR A 230 -12.61 -3.26 20.47
C THR A 230 -11.87 -2.78 19.24
N TYR A 231 -11.01 -3.64 18.68
CA TYR A 231 -10.19 -3.36 17.50
C TYR A 231 -10.84 -3.90 16.24
N LYS A 232 -10.96 -3.06 15.22
CA LYS A 232 -11.47 -3.39 13.88
C LYS A 232 -10.46 -2.94 12.83
N TRP A 233 -10.07 -3.87 11.97
CA TRP A 233 -9.08 -3.64 10.92
C TRP A 233 -9.73 -3.71 9.55
N SER A 234 -9.33 -2.83 8.65
CA SER A 234 -9.72 -2.87 7.24
C SER A 234 -8.57 -2.39 6.36
N ALA A 235 -8.59 -2.75 5.07
CA ALA A 235 -7.65 -2.25 4.10
C ALA A 235 -8.35 -2.01 2.76
N ASP A 236 -7.80 -1.10 1.95
CA ASP A 236 -8.31 -0.76 0.61
C ASP A 236 -7.72 -1.67 -0.51
N GLY A 237 -7.35 -2.88 -0.11
CA GLY A 237 -6.81 -3.95 -0.94
C GLY A 237 -6.01 -4.96 -0.11
N GLY A 238 -5.66 -6.10 -0.73
CA GLY A 238 -5.03 -7.22 -0.02
C GLY A 238 -5.98 -7.95 0.92
N THR A 239 -5.43 -8.78 1.80
CA THR A 239 -6.22 -9.58 2.76
C THR A 239 -5.68 -9.42 4.18
N ILE A 240 -6.58 -9.17 5.14
CA ILE A 240 -6.26 -9.13 6.57
C ILE A 240 -6.65 -10.46 7.21
N THR A 241 -5.77 -11.00 8.05
CA THR A 241 -6.01 -12.20 8.87
C THR A 241 -5.66 -11.91 10.33
N GLY A 242 -6.34 -12.57 11.27
CA GLY A 242 -6.23 -12.33 12.71
C GLY A 242 -7.27 -11.35 13.25
N ALA A 243 -7.18 -11.04 14.55
CA ALA A 243 -8.09 -10.15 15.26
C ALA A 243 -7.40 -9.53 16.50
N GLY A 244 -8.03 -8.50 17.07
CA GLY A 244 -7.51 -7.81 18.26
C GLY A 244 -6.42 -6.81 17.93
N GLN A 245 -5.40 -6.70 18.79
CA GLN A 245 -4.34 -5.69 18.69
C GLN A 245 -3.39 -5.89 17.51
N ASN A 246 -3.24 -7.13 17.03
CA ASN A 246 -2.30 -7.48 15.97
C ASN A 246 -3.02 -8.25 14.86
N VAL A 247 -2.79 -7.86 13.62
CA VAL A 247 -3.26 -8.56 12.44
C VAL A 247 -2.14 -8.69 11.40
N THR A 248 -2.27 -9.65 10.51
CA THR A 248 -1.39 -9.80 9.36
C THR A 248 -2.12 -9.36 8.11
N TRP A 249 -1.58 -8.34 7.44
CA TRP A 249 -2.01 -7.93 6.11
C TRP A 249 -1.10 -8.59 5.06
N VAL A 250 -1.70 -9.17 4.02
CA VAL A 250 -0.99 -9.75 2.88
C VAL A 250 -1.29 -8.91 1.65
N ALA A 251 -0.24 -8.44 1.00
CA ALA A 251 -0.32 -7.66 -0.22
C ALA A 251 -0.95 -8.49 -1.35
N PRO A 252 -1.77 -7.88 -2.22
CA PRO A 252 -2.21 -8.56 -3.43
C PRO A 252 -1.03 -8.95 -4.33
N GLN A 253 -1.28 -9.91 -5.23
CA GLN A 253 -0.38 -10.25 -6.32
C GLN A 253 -0.48 -9.18 -7.42
N ALA A 254 -0.06 -7.95 -7.09
CA ALA A 254 -0.09 -6.83 -8.02
C ALA A 254 0.98 -7.00 -9.09
N LYS A 255 0.70 -6.50 -10.30
CA LYS A 255 1.66 -6.37 -11.38
C LYS A 255 2.13 -4.92 -11.51
N PRO A 256 3.29 -4.67 -12.12
CA PRO A 256 3.72 -3.30 -12.38
C PRO A 256 2.72 -2.52 -13.22
N GLY A 257 2.54 -1.24 -12.88
CA GLY A 257 1.50 -0.39 -13.44
C GLY A 257 0.12 -0.50 -12.76
N GLU A 258 -0.09 -1.51 -11.90
CA GLU A 258 -1.28 -1.59 -11.05
C GLU A 258 -1.09 -0.76 -9.75
N LYS A 259 -2.17 -0.63 -8.97
CA LYS A 259 -2.13 0.03 -7.66
C LYS A 259 -1.06 -0.61 -6.78
N SER A 260 -0.10 0.20 -6.33
CA SER A 260 1.03 -0.26 -5.49
C SER A 260 0.95 0.26 -4.05
N GLU A 261 0.23 1.34 -3.77
CA GLU A 261 0.07 1.86 -2.40
C GLU A 261 -1.27 1.42 -1.80
N PHE A 262 -1.22 0.83 -0.60
CA PHE A 262 -2.40 0.34 0.12
C PHE A 262 -2.47 0.94 1.51
N SER A 263 -3.67 1.35 1.90
CA SER A 263 -3.98 1.91 3.22
C SER A 263 -4.56 0.83 4.12
N ILE A 264 -3.92 0.60 5.27
CA ILE A 264 -4.43 -0.24 6.35
C ILE A 264 -5.00 0.70 7.42
N GLN A 265 -6.28 0.51 7.75
CA GLN A 265 -7.02 1.31 8.72
C GLN A 265 -7.29 0.51 9.99
N LEU A 266 -6.95 1.12 11.13
CA LEU A 266 -7.35 0.69 12.46
C LEU A 266 -8.52 1.57 12.93
N LYS A 267 -9.64 0.94 13.27
CA LYS A 267 -10.77 1.53 13.97
C LYS A 267 -10.87 0.92 15.36
N VAL A 268 -11.01 1.77 16.38
CA VAL A 268 -11.20 1.37 17.78
C VAL A 268 -12.52 1.94 18.29
N GLU A 269 -13.30 1.12 18.98
CA GLU A 269 -14.61 1.48 19.53
C GLU A 269 -14.71 1.06 21.01
N ASP A 270 -15.42 1.84 21.82
CA ASP A 270 -15.60 1.62 23.28
C ASP A 270 -16.90 0.87 23.66
N GLY A 271 -17.79 0.61 22.69
CA GLY A 271 -19.12 0.03 22.92
C GLY A 271 -20.14 0.97 23.59
N LYS A 272 -19.78 2.23 23.83
CA LYS A 272 -20.61 3.33 24.35
C LYS A 272 -20.86 4.44 23.32
N GLY A 273 -20.27 4.31 22.14
CA GLY A 273 -20.49 5.18 20.99
C GLY A 273 -19.26 6.01 20.62
N GLY A 274 -18.20 5.98 21.42
CA GLY A 274 -16.92 6.57 21.10
C GLY A 274 -16.15 5.74 20.07
N VAL A 275 -15.48 6.44 19.15
CA VAL A 275 -14.75 5.83 18.04
C VAL A 275 -13.47 6.62 17.77
N ALA A 276 -12.37 5.91 17.56
CA ALA A 276 -11.14 6.47 16.99
C ALA A 276 -10.68 5.68 15.76
N GLN A 277 -10.06 6.36 14.81
CA GLN A 277 -9.57 5.77 13.57
C GLN A 277 -8.19 6.32 13.21
N LYS A 278 -7.32 5.46 12.67
CA LYS A 278 -6.00 5.83 12.16
C LYS A 278 -5.64 4.93 10.97
N ALA A 279 -4.90 5.48 10.01
CA ALA A 279 -4.45 4.76 8.83
C ALA A 279 -2.93 4.86 8.67
N ASN A 280 -2.31 3.79 8.18
CA ASN A 280 -0.93 3.79 7.71
C ASN A 280 -0.90 3.17 6.30
N THR A 281 0.12 3.49 5.50
CA THR A 281 0.26 2.96 4.14
C THR A 281 1.39 1.94 4.04
N VAL A 282 1.20 0.96 3.14
CA VAL A 282 2.22 -0.01 2.71
C VAL A 282 2.33 0.06 1.19
N THR A 283 3.55 0.10 0.67
CA THR A 283 3.82 0.15 -0.76
C THR A 283 4.35 -1.19 -1.27
N ILE A 284 3.74 -1.73 -2.32
CA ILE A 284 4.28 -2.86 -3.08
C ILE A 284 5.44 -2.35 -3.93
N VAL A 285 6.63 -2.92 -3.71
CA VAL A 285 7.84 -2.62 -4.47
C VAL A 285 8.20 -3.82 -5.31
N PHE A 286 8.38 -3.59 -6.61
CA PHE A 286 8.87 -4.59 -7.55
C PHE A 286 10.39 -4.61 -7.52
N GLY A 287 10.98 -5.77 -7.23
CA GLY A 287 12.43 -5.94 -7.33
C GLY A 287 12.83 -6.06 -8.79
N TYR A 288 13.46 -5.04 -9.36
CA TYR A 288 14.01 -5.12 -10.72
C TYR A 288 15.43 -5.68 -10.69
N VAL A 289 15.73 -6.59 -11.63
CA VAL A 289 17.08 -7.11 -11.89
C VAL A 289 17.54 -6.69 -13.27
N THR A 290 18.83 -6.41 -13.43
CA THR A 290 19.45 -6.16 -14.73
C THR A 290 20.28 -7.37 -15.13
N GLU A 291 19.91 -8.04 -16.22
CA GLU A 291 20.66 -9.18 -16.76
C GLU A 291 21.15 -8.88 -18.19
N THR A 292 22.34 -9.37 -18.53
CA THR A 292 22.84 -9.37 -19.91
C THR A 292 22.65 -10.76 -20.52
N PHE A 293 21.93 -10.79 -21.63
CA PHE A 293 21.62 -11.98 -22.40
C PHE A 293 22.67 -12.21 -23.46
N ASN A 294 23.27 -13.41 -23.39
CA ASN A 294 24.25 -13.85 -24.36
C ASN A 294 23.58 -14.39 -25.63
N VAL A 295 24.34 -14.39 -26.71
CA VAL A 295 23.92 -14.93 -28.00
C VAL A 295 23.77 -16.44 -27.95
N VAL A 296 22.87 -16.98 -28.76
CA VAL A 296 22.74 -18.41 -29.05
C VAL A 296 23.76 -18.75 -30.15
N PRO A 297 24.84 -19.51 -29.84
CA PRO A 297 25.95 -19.67 -30.78
C PRO A 297 25.55 -20.34 -32.10
N ALA A 298 24.65 -21.32 -32.06
CA ALA A 298 24.23 -22.07 -33.25
C ALA A 298 23.46 -21.22 -34.29
N ALA A 299 22.90 -20.09 -33.87
CA ALA A 299 22.14 -19.16 -34.71
C ALA A 299 22.73 -17.75 -34.68
N THR A 300 24.06 -17.67 -34.52
CA THR A 300 24.84 -16.44 -34.57
C THR A 300 26.03 -16.64 -35.49
N GLY A 301 26.29 -15.68 -36.37
CA GLY A 301 27.35 -15.81 -37.38
C GLY A 301 27.05 -15.03 -38.66
N THR A 302 27.74 -15.41 -39.72
CA THR A 302 27.63 -14.80 -41.05
C THR A 302 26.96 -15.77 -42.02
N VAL A 303 26.02 -15.27 -42.82
CA VAL A 303 25.45 -16.01 -43.95
C VAL A 303 25.97 -15.41 -45.25
N ILE A 304 26.26 -16.27 -46.22
CA ILE A 304 26.97 -15.93 -47.44
C ILE A 304 26.06 -16.25 -48.63
N ARG A 305 26.00 -15.35 -49.62
CA ARG A 305 24.99 -15.37 -50.70
C ARG A 305 24.96 -16.66 -51.52
N ASN A 306 26.11 -17.10 -51.99
CA ASN A 306 26.30 -18.25 -52.87
C ASN A 306 27.00 -19.41 -52.15
N GLY A 307 27.28 -19.30 -50.85
CA GLY A 307 28.12 -20.27 -50.15
C GLY A 307 27.94 -20.36 -48.64
N GLY A 308 26.93 -21.09 -48.16
CA GLY A 308 26.89 -21.57 -46.77
C GLY A 308 26.84 -20.48 -45.69
N SER A 309 27.33 -20.83 -44.50
CA SER A 309 27.33 -19.97 -43.31
C SER A 309 28.62 -20.16 -42.52
N ASP A 310 29.10 -19.09 -41.90
CA ASP A 310 30.28 -19.06 -41.04
C ASP A 310 29.89 -18.64 -39.61
N ALA A 311 29.91 -19.58 -38.67
CA ALA A 311 29.60 -19.32 -37.26
C ALA A 311 30.80 -18.77 -36.46
N THR A 312 31.99 -18.70 -37.05
CA THR A 312 33.21 -18.22 -36.38
C THR A 312 33.37 -16.71 -36.46
N ARG A 313 32.66 -16.07 -37.39
CA ARG A 313 32.69 -14.63 -37.64
C ARG A 313 31.30 -14.06 -37.77
N THR A 314 31.12 -12.82 -37.33
CA THR A 314 29.92 -12.02 -37.53
C THR A 314 30.27 -10.79 -38.34
N ARG A 315 30.04 -10.85 -39.66
CA ARG A 315 30.35 -9.77 -40.60
C ARG A 315 29.25 -9.52 -41.64
N ALA A 316 29.23 -8.32 -42.18
CA ALA A 316 28.36 -7.89 -43.28
C ALA A 316 29.19 -7.11 -44.31
N GLY A 317 28.79 -7.17 -45.59
CA GLY A 317 29.51 -6.53 -46.69
C GLY A 317 29.70 -7.49 -47.85
N ASP A 318 30.82 -7.39 -48.55
CA ASP A 318 31.31 -8.37 -49.52
C ASP A 318 32.80 -8.70 -49.32
N ASP A 319 33.32 -9.72 -49.99
CA ASP A 319 34.75 -10.01 -50.06
C ASP A 319 35.36 -9.61 -51.40
N ALA A 320 36.67 -9.81 -51.55
CA ALA A 320 37.40 -9.53 -52.80
C ALA A 320 36.92 -10.32 -54.03
N THR A 321 36.02 -11.30 -53.87
CA THR A 321 35.36 -11.99 -54.98
C THR A 321 33.94 -11.46 -55.24
N ASN A 322 33.56 -10.36 -54.59
CA ASN A 322 32.24 -9.73 -54.61
C ASN A 322 31.13 -10.63 -54.02
N GLU A 323 31.51 -11.56 -53.13
CA GLU A 323 30.59 -12.47 -52.48
C GLU A 323 29.98 -11.81 -51.23
N SER A 324 28.65 -11.69 -51.20
CA SER A 324 27.94 -10.87 -50.21
C SER A 324 27.65 -11.60 -48.89
N PHE A 325 27.71 -10.86 -47.78
CA PHE A 325 27.55 -11.34 -46.41
C PHE A 325 26.48 -10.57 -45.63
N ARG A 326 25.80 -11.28 -44.72
CA ARG A 326 24.95 -10.66 -43.68
C ARG A 326 25.27 -11.28 -42.33
N ALA A 327 25.32 -10.46 -41.28
CA ALA A 327 25.57 -10.92 -39.91
C ALA A 327 24.24 -11.17 -39.18
N PHE A 328 24.22 -12.20 -38.35
CA PHE A 328 23.05 -12.59 -37.56
C PHE A 328 23.40 -12.83 -36.10
N TRP A 329 22.48 -12.48 -35.21
CA TRP A 329 22.53 -12.79 -33.78
C TRP A 329 21.18 -13.29 -33.29
N THR A 330 21.19 -14.23 -32.37
CA THR A 330 19.98 -14.75 -31.72
C THR A 330 20.13 -14.66 -30.21
N PHE A 331 19.11 -14.20 -29.49
CA PHE A 331 19.09 -14.10 -28.03
C PHE A 331 17.88 -14.84 -27.47
N ASN A 332 18.09 -15.64 -26.42
CA ASN A 332 17.00 -16.25 -25.67
C ASN A 332 16.58 -15.32 -24.53
N LEU A 333 15.45 -14.63 -24.69
CA LEU A 333 14.89 -13.76 -23.66
C LEU A 333 13.78 -14.44 -22.85
N GLY A 334 13.69 -15.78 -22.84
CA GLY A 334 12.60 -16.50 -22.17
C GLY A 334 12.40 -16.14 -20.68
N LYS A 335 13.47 -15.72 -19.99
CA LYS A 335 13.40 -15.25 -18.59
C LYS A 335 12.59 -13.96 -18.38
N VAL A 336 12.48 -13.11 -19.40
CA VAL A 336 11.73 -11.84 -19.32
C VAL A 336 10.27 -12.02 -19.72
N LYS A 337 9.85 -13.27 -20.00
CA LYS A 337 8.47 -13.58 -20.36
C LYS A 337 7.54 -13.21 -19.21
N SER A 338 6.52 -12.42 -19.53
CA SER A 338 5.52 -11.93 -18.56
C SER A 338 6.10 -11.09 -17.42
N SER A 339 7.39 -10.72 -17.49
CA SER A 339 8.01 -9.75 -16.61
C SER A 339 7.66 -8.34 -17.02
N ASP A 340 7.69 -7.42 -16.06
CA ASP A 340 7.71 -6.00 -16.39
C ASP A 340 9.13 -5.57 -16.74
N VAL A 341 9.30 -5.05 -17.94
CA VAL A 341 10.59 -4.62 -18.47
C VAL A 341 10.62 -3.09 -18.46
N THR A 342 11.55 -2.51 -17.71
CA THR A 342 11.69 -1.04 -17.61
C THR A 342 12.74 -0.48 -18.54
N GLN A 343 13.73 -1.29 -18.90
CA GLN A 343 14.79 -0.90 -19.82
C GLN A 343 15.31 -2.12 -20.57
N ALA A 344 15.56 -1.99 -21.87
CA ALA A 344 16.30 -2.97 -22.64
C ALA A 344 17.22 -2.29 -23.66
N THR A 345 18.47 -2.69 -23.68
CA THR A 345 19.52 -2.08 -24.51
C THR A 345 20.21 -3.14 -25.35
N LEU A 346 20.28 -2.94 -26.67
CA LEU A 346 21.07 -3.74 -27.60
C LEU A 346 22.38 -3.02 -27.91
N LYS A 347 23.53 -3.67 -27.67
CA LYS A 347 24.85 -3.11 -27.96
C LYS A 347 25.62 -4.00 -28.92
N PHE A 348 26.19 -3.41 -29.96
CA PHE A 348 27.16 -4.04 -30.84
C PHE A 348 28.57 -3.62 -30.45
N THR A 349 29.52 -4.57 -30.50
CA THR A 349 30.94 -4.31 -30.28
C THR A 349 31.67 -4.44 -31.62
N HIS A 350 32.04 -3.30 -32.21
CA HIS A 350 32.81 -3.28 -33.44
C HIS A 350 34.16 -3.98 -33.26
N LYS A 351 34.60 -4.75 -34.27
CA LYS A 351 35.92 -5.38 -34.29
C LYS A 351 36.82 -4.71 -35.31
N GLN A 352 36.39 -4.63 -36.56
CA GLN A 352 37.17 -4.05 -37.65
C GLN A 352 36.29 -3.68 -38.83
N THR A 353 36.79 -2.75 -39.63
CA THR A 353 36.31 -2.44 -40.98
C THR A 353 37.43 -2.78 -41.96
N VAL A 354 37.11 -3.50 -43.02
CA VAL A 354 38.01 -3.81 -44.12
C VAL A 354 37.49 -3.06 -45.35
N GLY A 355 38.40 -2.42 -46.09
CA GLY A 355 38.05 -1.58 -47.25
C GLY A 355 37.46 -0.22 -46.87
N ASP A 356 36.75 0.39 -47.82
CA ASP A 356 35.94 1.59 -47.70
C ASP A 356 34.46 1.30 -48.08
N PRO A 357 33.73 0.56 -47.24
CA PRO A 357 32.40 0.07 -47.59
C PRO A 357 31.35 1.16 -47.79
N PHE A 358 31.63 2.40 -47.41
CA PHE A 358 30.69 3.51 -47.57
C PHE A 358 31.01 4.41 -48.75
N HIS A 359 32.29 4.49 -49.16
CA HIS A 359 32.78 5.49 -50.10
C HIS A 359 32.16 6.86 -49.85
N LEU A 360 32.46 7.47 -48.69
CA LEU A 360 31.79 8.68 -48.21
C LEU A 360 31.90 9.86 -49.18
N GLU A 361 32.95 9.89 -50.00
CA GLU A 361 33.16 10.90 -51.05
C GLU A 361 32.29 10.64 -52.30
N ASN A 362 31.84 9.40 -52.52
CA ASN A 362 30.92 9.01 -53.59
C ASN A 362 30.05 7.81 -53.19
N LEU A 363 28.94 8.09 -52.51
CA LEU A 363 28.01 7.09 -51.96
C LEU A 363 27.41 6.13 -53.00
N GLN A 364 27.46 6.48 -54.28
CA GLN A 364 27.01 5.58 -55.35
C GLN A 364 28.00 4.43 -55.59
N LEU A 365 29.27 4.60 -55.23
CA LEU A 365 30.30 3.58 -55.35
C LEU A 365 30.34 2.65 -54.13
N GLY A 366 29.98 3.15 -52.94
CA GLY A 366 29.96 2.35 -51.72
C GLY A 366 28.80 1.35 -51.67
N LEU A 367 28.78 0.50 -50.66
CA LEU A 367 27.70 -0.46 -50.38
C LEU A 367 26.38 0.22 -49.93
N GLY A 368 26.29 1.55 -50.08
CA GLY A 368 25.20 2.38 -49.60
C GLY A 368 25.42 2.68 -48.13
N GLY A 369 24.97 1.79 -47.25
CA GLY A 369 25.16 1.86 -45.80
C GLY A 369 24.53 0.67 -45.10
N ILE A 370 24.65 0.62 -43.77
CA ILE A 370 24.22 -0.51 -42.94
C ILE A 370 22.81 -0.30 -42.41
N ARG A 371 22.03 -1.38 -42.39
CA ARG A 371 20.74 -1.48 -41.72
C ARG A 371 20.77 -2.65 -40.73
N VAL A 372 20.01 -2.52 -39.65
CA VAL A 372 19.83 -3.54 -38.60
C VAL A 372 18.34 -3.85 -38.55
N TRP A 373 18.00 -5.12 -38.70
CA TRP A 373 16.64 -5.60 -38.64
C TRP A 373 16.47 -6.56 -37.48
N ILE A 374 15.31 -6.50 -36.86
CA ILE A 374 14.77 -7.63 -36.12
C ILE A 374 14.03 -8.53 -37.10
N VAL A 375 14.38 -9.80 -37.10
CA VAL A 375 13.92 -10.80 -38.06
C VAL A 375 13.28 -12.00 -37.36
N ARG A 376 12.66 -12.89 -38.13
CA ARG A 376 12.19 -14.21 -37.68
C ARG A 376 12.72 -15.31 -38.59
N TYR A 377 13.32 -16.34 -38.01
CA TYR A 377 13.74 -17.59 -38.66
C TYR A 377 13.93 -18.71 -37.61
N ASP A 378 14.29 -19.93 -38.02
CA ASP A 378 14.58 -21.05 -37.13
C ASP A 378 15.77 -20.75 -36.18
N PRO A 379 15.57 -20.62 -34.86
CA PRO A 379 16.62 -20.22 -33.92
C PRO A 379 17.65 -21.32 -33.62
N THR A 380 17.52 -22.51 -34.21
CA THR A 380 18.46 -23.62 -34.01
C THR A 380 19.65 -23.60 -34.98
N LYS A 381 19.56 -22.81 -36.06
CA LYS A 381 20.60 -22.70 -37.09
C LYS A 381 20.57 -21.35 -37.80
N LEU A 382 21.69 -20.96 -38.42
CA LEU A 382 21.70 -19.78 -39.29
C LEU A 382 20.76 -19.94 -40.50
N PRO A 383 20.10 -18.87 -40.96
CA PRO A 383 19.25 -18.91 -42.13
C PRO A 383 20.08 -19.06 -43.40
N ARG A 384 19.44 -19.43 -44.52
CA ARG A 384 20.07 -19.31 -45.84
C ARG A 384 19.94 -17.87 -46.33
N TYR A 385 20.97 -17.39 -47.03
CA TYR A 385 20.96 -16.05 -47.60
C TYR A 385 19.78 -15.83 -48.55
N GLY A 386 19.14 -14.66 -48.46
CA GLY A 386 18.09 -14.23 -49.40
C GLY A 386 16.81 -15.09 -49.40
N THR A 387 16.53 -15.83 -48.32
CA THR A 387 15.34 -16.69 -48.26
C THR A 387 14.06 -15.93 -47.93
N GLU A 388 12.95 -16.34 -48.56
CA GLU A 388 11.59 -15.88 -48.25
C GLU A 388 11.15 -16.20 -46.80
N THR A 389 11.90 -17.08 -46.12
CA THR A 389 11.65 -17.42 -44.71
C THR A 389 12.11 -16.35 -43.72
N ILE A 390 12.88 -15.34 -44.16
CA ILE A 390 13.25 -14.20 -43.32
C ILE A 390 12.12 -13.18 -43.41
N THR A 391 11.32 -13.09 -42.34
CA THR A 391 10.36 -11.99 -42.20
C THR A 391 11.05 -10.84 -41.48
N GLU A 392 11.22 -9.70 -42.16
CA GLU A 392 11.66 -8.45 -41.53
C GLU A 392 10.51 -7.90 -40.68
N VAL A 393 10.69 -7.95 -39.35
CA VAL A 393 9.65 -7.55 -38.39
C VAL A 393 9.73 -6.07 -38.10
N GLN A 394 10.95 -5.56 -37.91
CA GLN A 394 11.18 -4.17 -37.57
C GLN A 394 12.60 -3.77 -37.97
N GLU A 395 12.74 -2.66 -38.66
CA GLU A 395 14.04 -2.02 -38.86
C GLU A 395 14.34 -1.08 -37.68
N LEU A 396 15.52 -1.23 -37.08
CA LEU A 396 15.92 -0.51 -35.87
C LEU A 396 16.50 0.88 -36.18
N PHE A 397 15.92 1.69 -37.08
CA PHE A 397 16.47 3.03 -37.44
C PHE A 397 15.49 4.07 -37.97
N VAL A 398 14.20 3.78 -38.07
CA VAL A 398 13.31 4.62 -38.89
C VAL A 398 13.01 5.99 -38.26
N GLU A 399 13.00 6.12 -36.93
CA GLU A 399 12.55 7.36 -36.28
C GLU A 399 13.66 8.40 -36.01
N GLU A 400 14.87 7.98 -35.63
CA GLU A 400 15.92 8.92 -35.19
C GLU A 400 16.77 9.49 -36.35
N LEU A 401 16.86 8.77 -37.48
CA LEU A 401 17.64 9.15 -38.67
C LEU A 401 16.79 9.44 -39.91
N ALA A 402 15.48 9.63 -39.74
CA ALA A 402 14.52 9.85 -40.84
C ALA A 402 14.58 8.78 -41.96
N GLY A 403 14.97 7.54 -41.64
CA GLY A 403 15.06 6.42 -42.58
C GLY A 403 16.39 6.26 -43.32
N GLU A 404 17.40 7.09 -43.03
CA GLU A 404 18.72 6.98 -43.63
C GLU A 404 19.55 5.81 -43.05
N PRO A 405 20.33 5.08 -43.87
CA PRO A 405 21.16 3.97 -43.40
C PRO A 405 22.40 4.46 -42.65
N LEU A 406 22.92 3.63 -41.75
CA LEU A 406 24.15 3.96 -41.03
C LEU A 406 25.36 4.01 -41.95
N ARG A 407 26.23 5.00 -41.71
CA ARG A 407 27.55 5.16 -42.36
C ARG A 407 28.70 4.90 -41.39
N GLN A 408 28.42 4.12 -40.35
CA GLN A 408 29.36 3.70 -39.32
C GLN A 408 28.87 2.39 -38.70
N SER A 409 29.73 1.73 -37.92
CA SER A 409 29.31 0.55 -37.16
C SER A 409 28.09 0.86 -36.28
N PRO A 410 27.09 -0.03 -36.22
CA PRO A 410 26.02 0.06 -35.25
C PRO A 410 26.56 0.20 -33.82
N GLY A 411 25.91 1.04 -33.03
CA GLY A 411 26.31 1.40 -31.68
C GLY A 411 25.46 0.69 -30.61
N THR A 412 24.74 1.48 -29.83
CA THR A 412 23.85 1.02 -28.77
C THR A 412 22.44 1.53 -29.03
N TYR A 413 21.44 0.67 -28.87
CA TYR A 413 20.04 0.94 -29.19
C TYR A 413 19.15 0.66 -28.00
N ASP A 414 18.22 1.58 -27.74
CA ASP A 414 17.10 1.31 -26.84
C ASP A 414 16.08 0.42 -27.58
N ILE A 415 15.89 -0.79 -27.07
CA ILE A 415 14.90 -1.76 -27.57
C ILE A 415 13.84 -2.05 -26.51
N THR A 416 13.67 -1.18 -25.51
CA THR A 416 12.75 -1.37 -24.37
C THR A 416 11.35 -1.68 -24.82
N GLN A 417 10.77 -0.86 -25.70
CA GLN A 417 9.40 -1.08 -26.20
C GLN A 417 9.27 -2.39 -26.99
N TYR A 418 10.31 -2.77 -27.73
CA TYR A 418 10.32 -4.05 -28.43
C TYR A 418 10.27 -5.20 -27.42
N VAL A 419 11.16 -5.19 -26.42
CA VAL A 419 11.26 -6.22 -25.39
C VAL A 419 9.99 -6.28 -24.52
N GLN A 420 9.36 -5.15 -24.21
CA GLN A 420 8.07 -5.09 -23.53
C GLN A 420 6.95 -5.76 -24.35
N ARG A 421 6.83 -5.40 -25.63
CA ARG A 421 5.79 -5.94 -26.53
C ARG A 421 5.91 -7.45 -26.70
N ILE A 422 7.14 -7.95 -26.82
CA ILE A 422 7.37 -9.40 -26.88
C ILE A 422 7.13 -10.04 -25.51
N GLY A 423 7.63 -9.48 -24.40
CA GLY A 423 7.44 -10.03 -23.05
C GLY A 423 5.97 -10.26 -22.67
N GLN A 424 5.07 -9.40 -23.17
CA GLN A 424 3.61 -9.53 -22.99
C GLN A 424 2.94 -10.58 -23.89
N ASN A 425 3.51 -10.89 -25.07
CA ASN A 425 2.87 -11.71 -26.10
C ASN A 425 3.68 -12.97 -26.51
N MET A 426 4.79 -13.27 -25.84
CA MET A 426 5.70 -14.34 -26.23
C MET A 426 5.17 -15.74 -25.90
N ALA A 427 5.37 -16.67 -26.83
CA ALA A 427 5.37 -18.10 -26.54
C ALA A 427 6.55 -18.44 -25.60
N THR A 428 6.55 -19.62 -24.95
CA THR A 428 7.65 -20.03 -24.05
C THR A 428 9.02 -20.12 -24.72
N ASP A 429 9.06 -20.12 -26.05
CA ASP A 429 10.23 -20.49 -26.85
C ASP A 429 10.63 -19.34 -27.80
N ASP A 430 10.18 -18.11 -27.55
CA ASP A 430 10.45 -16.98 -28.45
C ASP A 430 11.88 -16.44 -28.26
N TYR A 431 12.55 -16.20 -29.38
CA TYR A 431 13.90 -15.63 -29.45
C TYR A 431 13.86 -14.22 -30.03
N VAL A 432 14.84 -13.39 -29.71
CA VAL A 432 15.10 -12.14 -30.45
C VAL A 432 16.20 -12.41 -31.45
N GLN A 433 15.90 -12.21 -32.74
CA GLN A 433 16.83 -12.48 -33.82
C GLN A 433 17.11 -11.19 -34.57
N LEU A 434 18.39 -10.92 -34.82
CA LEU A 434 18.88 -9.72 -35.47
C LEU A 434 19.58 -10.08 -36.77
N MET A 435 19.45 -9.21 -37.77
CA MET A 435 20.20 -9.23 -39.01
C MET A 435 20.86 -7.87 -39.20
N VAL A 436 22.14 -7.86 -39.60
CA VAL A 436 22.86 -6.67 -40.05
C VAL A 436 23.36 -6.89 -41.45
N GLY A 437 23.12 -5.91 -42.33
CA GLY A 437 23.45 -6.00 -43.74
C GLY A 437 23.60 -4.63 -44.38
N PHE A 438 24.34 -4.59 -45.48
CA PHE A 438 24.43 -3.42 -46.33
C PHE A 438 23.25 -3.33 -47.32
N GLN A 439 22.96 -2.12 -47.78
CA GLN A 439 21.89 -1.88 -48.76
C GLN A 439 22.20 -2.47 -50.13
N LYS A 440 23.46 -2.38 -50.57
CA LYS A 440 23.93 -3.06 -51.77
C LYS A 440 24.62 -4.36 -51.36
N ASN A 441 24.49 -5.38 -52.21
CA ASN A 441 25.14 -6.66 -51.95
C ASN A 441 26.64 -6.61 -52.29
N THR A 442 27.03 -5.84 -53.31
CA THR A 442 28.40 -5.62 -53.78
C THR A 442 28.45 -4.42 -54.73
N GLN A 443 29.63 -3.86 -54.93
CA GLN A 443 30.01 -2.82 -55.89
C GLN A 443 30.81 -3.38 -57.09
N ASN A 444 31.12 -4.67 -57.10
CA ASN A 444 31.85 -5.38 -58.17
C ASN A 444 33.23 -4.78 -58.52
N ASP A 445 33.99 -4.35 -57.51
CA ASP A 445 35.32 -3.77 -57.66
C ASP A 445 36.46 -4.76 -57.34
N ASN A 446 36.11 -5.99 -56.94
CA ASN A 446 37.03 -7.05 -56.54
C ASN A 446 37.88 -6.68 -55.31
N MET A 447 37.34 -5.80 -54.44
CA MET A 447 37.91 -5.49 -53.13
C MET A 447 37.00 -6.01 -52.01
N GLU A 448 37.56 -6.26 -50.83
CA GLU A 448 36.73 -6.60 -49.66
C GLU A 448 36.28 -5.31 -48.99
N ASP A 449 34.98 -5.12 -48.91
CA ASP A 449 34.35 -4.01 -48.22
C ASP A 449 33.39 -4.55 -47.18
N SER A 450 33.88 -4.67 -45.95
CA SER A 450 33.15 -5.38 -44.90
C SER A 450 33.33 -4.77 -43.52
N MET A 451 32.35 -5.03 -42.66
CA MET A 451 32.43 -4.78 -41.24
C MET A 451 32.25 -6.05 -40.45
N GLU A 452 33.05 -6.20 -39.40
CA GLU A 452 33.00 -7.33 -38.48
C GLU A 452 32.78 -6.84 -37.04
N TRP A 453 32.02 -7.61 -36.28
CA TRP A 453 31.74 -7.36 -34.87
C TRP A 453 32.27 -8.51 -34.03
N SER A 454 32.78 -8.19 -32.84
CA SER A 454 33.26 -9.18 -31.87
C SER A 454 32.14 -9.74 -31.01
N SER A 455 31.07 -8.96 -30.79
CA SER A 455 29.89 -9.39 -30.05
C SER A 455 28.69 -8.48 -30.31
N ALA A 456 27.50 -9.00 -29.98
CA ALA A 456 26.32 -8.22 -29.68
C ALA A 456 25.72 -8.72 -28.36
N ALA A 457 25.16 -7.82 -27.56
CA ALA A 457 24.57 -8.15 -26.26
C ALA A 457 23.26 -7.39 -26.05
N ILE A 458 22.27 -8.05 -25.46
CA ILE A 458 21.05 -7.41 -24.96
C ILE A 458 21.12 -7.36 -23.44
N THR A 459 21.02 -6.18 -22.85
CA THR A 459 20.89 -5.99 -21.39
C THR A 459 19.47 -5.57 -21.08
N VAL A 460 18.78 -6.28 -20.18
CA VAL A 460 17.39 -6.00 -19.81
C VAL A 460 17.27 -5.79 -18.31
N THR A 461 16.59 -4.72 -17.91
CA THR A 461 16.14 -4.47 -16.55
C THR A 461 14.66 -4.85 -16.44
N TYR A 462 14.34 -5.85 -15.61
CA TYR A 462 12.99 -6.38 -15.48
C TYR A 462 12.65 -6.87 -14.07
N ALA A 463 11.37 -6.88 -13.72
CA ALA A 463 10.87 -7.51 -12.50
C ALA A 463 10.70 -9.01 -12.72
N PRO A 464 11.43 -9.89 -12.00
CA PRO A 464 11.24 -11.34 -12.09
C PRO A 464 9.80 -11.72 -11.72
N VAL A 465 9.22 -12.67 -12.46
CA VAL A 465 7.87 -13.22 -12.22
C VAL A 465 7.91 -14.33 -11.18
#